data_AF-A0A821NUP4-F1
#
_entry.id   AF-A0A821NUP4-F1
#
_cell.length_a   1.000
_cell.length_b   1.000
_cell.length_c   1.000
_cell.angle_alpha   90.00
_cell.angle_beta   90.00
_cell.angle_gamma   90.00
#
_symmetry.space_group_name_H-M   'P 1'
#
loop_
_entity.id
_entity.type
_entity.pdbx_description
1 polymer ?
#
loop_
_entity_poly.entity_id
_entity_poly.type
_entity_poly.pdbx_seq_one_letter_code
_entity_poly.pdbx_strand_id
1 'polypeptide(L)'
;SRSFSLVIQQLPQPLKDSVCIFYLVLRGLDSVEDDMAYPQDKKIFLLRNFYHNLSVDNCSIKNVGDAEDYRILLENFGKVVNVFKSLDAKYQSIILDKTRQMGNGMTEYVGKTGSIETLDSYNLYCHYVAGLVDHGLSALFAHCGLEDVDIHVHE
;
A
#
# COMPACT_ATOMS: atom_id res chain seq x y z
N SER A 1 6.21 11.22 1.62
CA SER A 1 7.32 11.23 0.65
C SER A 1 7.49 12.61 0.06
N ARG A 2 8.74 13.08 -0.09
CA ARG A 2 9.06 14.38 -0.73
C ARG A 2 9.24 14.26 -2.25
N SER A 3 9.82 13.16 -2.74
CA SER A 3 10.09 12.93 -4.15
C SER A 3 8.88 12.32 -4.87
N PHE A 4 8.27 11.29 -4.28
CA PHE A 4 7.15 10.58 -4.90
C PHE A 4 5.88 11.44 -4.96
N SER A 5 5.69 12.36 -4.01
CA SER A 5 4.56 13.30 -4.05
C SER A 5 4.57 14.21 -5.27
N LEU A 6 5.76 14.63 -5.73
CA LEU A 6 5.91 15.42 -6.95
C LEU A 6 5.51 14.62 -8.19
N VAL A 7 5.89 13.34 -8.25
CA VAL A 7 5.51 12.44 -9.36
C VAL A 7 4.00 12.19 -9.37
N ILE A 8 3.39 11.93 -8.21
CA ILE A 8 1.93 11.74 -8.10
C ILE A 8 1.18 12.98 -8.59
N GLN A 9 1.66 14.18 -8.25
CA GLN A 9 1.01 15.43 -8.66
C GLN A 9 0.99 15.65 -10.19
N GLN A 10 1.88 14.99 -10.93
CA GLN A 10 1.93 15.05 -12.39
C GLN A 10 0.94 14.10 -13.07
N LEU A 11 0.33 13.17 -12.32
CA LEU A 11 -0.63 12.23 -12.89
C LEU A 11 -1.96 12.93 -13.25
N PRO A 12 -2.59 12.55 -14.37
CA PRO A 12 -3.93 13.00 -14.71
C PRO A 12 -4.97 12.42 -13.74
N GLN A 13 -6.16 13.02 -13.69
CA GLN A 13 -7.29 12.35 -13.06
C GLN A 13 -7.86 11.27 -13.97
N PRO A 14 -8.37 10.14 -13.43
CA PRO A 14 -8.51 9.82 -12.00
C PRO A 14 -7.26 9.16 -11.35
N LEU A 15 -6.16 8.99 -12.10
CA LEU A 15 -4.98 8.28 -11.63
C LEU A 15 -4.34 8.90 -10.40
N LYS A 16 -4.19 10.22 -10.39
CA LYS A 16 -3.57 10.95 -9.29
C LYS A 16 -4.16 10.58 -7.92
N ASP A 17 -5.48 10.58 -7.80
CA ASP A 17 -6.14 10.28 -6.53
C ASP A 17 -5.97 8.80 -6.18
N SER A 18 -6.16 7.90 -7.14
CA SER A 18 -6.01 6.45 -6.91
C SER A 18 -4.58 6.07 -6.49
N VAL A 19 -3.54 6.64 -7.12
CA VAL A 19 -2.14 6.40 -6.79
C VAL A 19 -1.75 7.07 -5.47
N CYS A 20 -2.27 8.26 -5.19
CA CYS A 20 -2.07 8.94 -3.90
C CYS A 20 -2.60 8.08 -2.75
N ILE A 21 -3.83 7.58 -2.87
CA ILE A 21 -4.43 6.71 -1.85
C ILE A 21 -3.68 5.40 -1.75
N PHE A 22 -3.33 4.77 -2.88
CA PHE A 22 -2.54 3.55 -2.86
C PHE A 22 -1.22 3.73 -2.09
N TYR A 23 -0.50 4.82 -2.36
CA TYR A 23 0.72 5.17 -1.65
C TYR A 23 0.50 5.38 -0.14
N LEU A 24 -0.53 6.14 0.26
CA LEU A 24 -0.79 6.42 1.68
C LEU A 24 -1.19 5.17 2.45
N VAL A 25 -1.96 4.28 1.83
CA VAL A 25 -2.35 2.99 2.43
C VAL A 25 -1.12 2.11 2.66
N LEU A 26 -0.29 1.93 1.63
CA LEU A 26 0.92 1.11 1.76
C LEU A 26 1.96 1.75 2.68
N ARG A 27 2.08 3.08 2.69
CA ARG A 27 2.93 3.78 3.67
C ARG A 27 2.46 3.51 5.10
N GLY A 28 1.16 3.54 5.36
CA GLY A 28 0.63 3.19 6.68
C GLY A 28 0.95 1.74 7.06
N LEU A 29 0.86 0.82 6.11
CA LEU A 29 1.23 -0.59 6.30
C LEU A 29 2.73 -0.76 6.62
N ASP A 30 3.62 -0.15 5.83
CA ASP A 30 5.07 -0.14 6.06
C ASP A 30 5.39 0.39 7.47
N SER A 31 4.74 1.49 7.86
CA SER A 31 5.00 2.14 9.16
C SER A 31 4.64 1.25 10.35
N VAL A 32 3.70 0.31 10.18
CA VAL A 32 3.39 -0.72 11.18
C VAL A 32 4.46 -1.81 11.20
N GLU A 33 4.96 -2.21 10.03
CA GLU A 33 6.00 -3.23 9.88
C GLU A 33 7.33 -2.75 10.46
N ASP A 34 7.73 -1.51 10.15
CA ASP A 34 8.99 -0.88 10.54
C ASP A 34 9.04 -0.48 12.04
N ASP A 35 7.90 -0.42 12.74
CA ASP A 35 7.87 -0.04 14.16
C ASP A 35 8.44 -1.15 15.06
N MET A 36 9.75 -1.10 15.30
CA MET A 36 10.47 -2.09 16.10
C MET A 36 10.09 -2.08 17.60
N ALA A 37 9.43 -1.03 18.09
CA ALA A 37 8.96 -0.96 19.47
C ALA A 37 7.56 -1.58 19.64
N TYR A 38 6.81 -1.77 18.54
CA TYR A 38 5.48 -2.35 18.58
C TYR A 38 5.52 -3.87 18.85
N PRO A 39 4.71 -4.41 19.79
CA PRO A 39 4.75 -5.83 20.14
C PRO A 39 4.48 -6.75 18.93
N GLN A 40 5.32 -7.77 18.77
CA GLN A 40 5.33 -8.63 17.57
C GLN A 40 3.98 -9.30 17.28
N ASP A 41 3.31 -9.87 18.30
CA ASP A 41 2.01 -10.52 18.11
C ASP A 41 0.92 -9.54 17.64
N LYS A 42 0.95 -8.31 18.18
CA LYS A 42 0.05 -7.23 17.77
C LYS A 42 0.38 -6.76 16.35
N LYS A 43 1.67 -6.66 16.01
CA LYS A 43 2.15 -6.31 14.67
C LYS A 43 1.64 -7.30 13.63
N ILE A 44 1.86 -8.60 13.86
CA ILE A 44 1.41 -9.67 12.96
C ILE A 44 -0.10 -9.62 12.77
N PHE A 45 -0.87 -9.47 13.87
CA PHE A 45 -2.32 -9.35 13.79
C PHE A 45 -2.74 -8.12 12.98
N LEU A 46 -2.14 -6.96 13.24
CA LEU A 46 -2.47 -5.71 12.55
C LEU A 46 -2.12 -5.77 11.06
N LEU A 47 -0.94 -6.28 10.69
CA LEU A 47 -0.52 -6.40 9.29
C LEU A 47 -1.45 -7.30 8.48
N ARG A 48 -1.80 -8.48 9.00
CA ARG A 48 -2.74 -9.41 8.32
C ARG A 48 -4.12 -8.81 8.11
N ASN A 49 -4.57 -7.99 9.06
CA ASN A 49 -5.90 -7.42 9.05
C ASN A 49 -5.93 -5.95 8.58
N PHE A 50 -4.79 -5.39 8.14
CA PHE A 50 -4.67 -3.97 7.88
C PHE A 50 -5.66 -3.49 6.81
N TYR A 51 -5.87 -4.30 5.78
CA TYR A 51 -6.80 -4.01 4.70
C TYR A 51 -8.26 -3.84 5.17
N HIS A 52 -8.68 -4.43 6.30
CA HIS A 52 -10.02 -4.24 6.85
C HIS A 52 -10.26 -2.80 7.31
N ASN A 53 -9.20 -2.07 7.68
CA ASN A 53 -9.31 -0.66 8.06
C ASN A 53 -9.85 0.22 6.92
N LEU A 54 -9.69 -0.20 5.66
CA LEU A 54 -10.22 0.50 4.48
C LEU A 54 -11.76 0.47 4.41
N SER A 55 -12.41 -0.41 5.18
CA SER A 55 -13.87 -0.46 5.28
C SER A 55 -14.42 0.30 6.49
N VAL A 56 -13.58 0.72 7.43
CA VAL A 56 -14.01 1.32 8.70
C VAL A 56 -14.09 2.85 8.59
N ASP A 57 -15.28 3.41 8.75
CA ASP A 57 -15.47 4.86 8.80
C ASP A 57 -14.75 5.48 10.00
N ASN A 58 -14.14 6.66 9.79
CA ASN A 58 -13.36 7.36 10.83
C ASN A 58 -12.28 6.47 11.48
N CYS A 59 -11.71 5.53 10.72
CA CYS A 59 -10.63 4.67 11.19
C CYS A 59 -9.48 5.49 11.81
N SER A 60 -8.96 5.04 12.94
CA SER A 60 -7.81 5.64 13.61
C SER A 60 -6.97 4.52 14.21
N ILE A 61 -5.72 4.42 13.76
CA ILE A 61 -4.77 3.39 14.18
C ILE A 61 -3.75 4.09 15.10
N LYS A 62 -3.82 3.81 16.39
CA LYS A 62 -3.05 4.51 17.44
C LYS A 62 -1.95 3.65 18.02
N ASN A 63 -0.96 4.30 18.63
CA ASN A 63 0.15 3.66 19.35
C ASN A 63 1.05 2.77 18.49
N VAL A 64 1.16 3.07 17.19
CA VAL A 64 2.03 2.37 16.25
C VAL A 64 2.50 3.34 15.17
N GLY A 65 3.75 3.19 14.74
CA GLY A 65 4.41 3.97 13.70
C GLY A 65 5.88 4.21 14.06
N ASP A 66 6.75 3.99 13.08
CA ASP A 66 8.21 4.15 13.11
C ASP A 66 8.67 5.62 13.17
N ALA A 67 7.85 6.56 12.69
CA ALA A 67 8.12 8.00 12.73
C ALA A 67 6.88 8.84 13.06
N GLU A 68 7.09 10.06 13.57
CA GLU A 68 6.01 10.95 14.01
C GLU A 68 5.02 11.29 12.89
N ASP A 69 5.51 11.66 11.71
CA ASP A 69 4.66 11.97 10.55
C ASP A 69 3.77 10.77 10.14
N TYR A 70 4.27 9.54 10.34
CA TYR A 70 3.54 8.32 10.00
C TYR A 70 2.57 7.88 11.09
N ARG A 71 2.86 8.18 12.35
CA ARG A 71 1.85 8.10 13.42
C ARG A 71 0.70 9.05 13.13
N ILE A 72 0.98 10.29 12.73
CA ILE A 72 -0.06 11.24 12.33
C ILE A 72 -0.92 10.67 11.18
N LEU A 73 -0.29 10.06 10.17
CA LEU A 73 -0.99 9.37 9.08
C LEU A 73 -1.94 8.27 9.60
N LEU A 74 -1.43 7.38 10.46
CA LEU A 74 -2.18 6.25 11.02
C LEU A 74 -3.30 6.70 11.95
N GLU A 75 -3.07 7.73 12.77
CA GLU A 75 -4.10 8.29 13.65
C GLU A 75 -5.21 8.99 12.86
N ASN A 76 -4.87 9.57 11.72
CA ASN A 76 -5.81 10.25 10.81
C ASN A 76 -6.25 9.36 9.63
N PHE A 77 -6.07 8.04 9.72
CA PHE A 77 -6.26 7.14 8.59
C PHE A 77 -7.68 7.19 7.99
N GLY A 78 -8.69 7.57 8.78
CA GLY A 78 -10.05 7.81 8.32
C GLY A 78 -10.15 8.82 7.16
N LYS A 79 -9.23 9.79 7.06
CA LYS A 79 -9.15 10.70 5.91
C LYS A 79 -8.75 9.95 4.62
N VAL A 80 -7.80 9.02 4.72
CA VAL A 80 -7.40 8.15 3.60
C VAL A 80 -8.56 7.24 3.21
N VAL A 81 -9.25 6.66 4.19
CA VAL A 81 -10.42 5.79 3.97
C VAL A 81 -11.55 6.53 3.26
N ASN A 82 -11.84 7.78 3.64
CA ASN A 82 -12.90 8.57 3.01
C ASN A 82 -12.66 8.76 1.50
N VAL A 83 -11.43 9.08 1.11
CA VAL A 83 -11.08 9.24 -0.31
C VAL A 83 -11.03 7.89 -1.00
N PHE A 84 -10.46 6.85 -0.37
CA PHE A 84 -10.49 5.47 -0.88
C PHE A 84 -11.91 5.04 -1.27
N LYS A 85 -12.89 5.26 -0.39
CA LYS A 85 -14.29 4.90 -0.62
C LYS A 85 -14.95 5.70 -1.76
N SER A 86 -14.41 6.87 -2.12
CA SER A 86 -14.88 7.67 -3.26
C SER A 86 -14.27 7.27 -4.61
N LEU A 87 -13.22 6.44 -4.62
CA LEU A 87 -12.62 5.94 -5.86
C LEU A 87 -13.57 4.98 -6.58
N ASP A 88 -13.39 4.80 -7.90
CA ASP A 88 -14.10 3.74 -8.61
C ASP A 88 -13.81 2.36 -8.01
N ALA A 89 -14.82 1.49 -8.01
CA ALA A 89 -14.74 0.14 -7.43
C ALA A 89 -13.55 -0.68 -7.96
N LYS A 90 -13.15 -0.47 -9.22
CA LYS A 90 -11.97 -1.11 -9.84
C LYS A 90 -10.67 -0.75 -9.10
N TYR A 91 -10.49 0.52 -8.72
CA TYR A 91 -9.31 0.97 -7.98
C TYR A 91 -9.36 0.49 -6.53
N GLN A 92 -10.55 0.54 -5.91
CA GLN A 92 -10.72 0.03 -4.55
C GLN A 92 -10.33 -1.44 -4.44
N SER A 93 -10.76 -2.27 -5.41
CA SER A 93 -10.45 -3.69 -5.46
C SER A 93 -8.95 -3.96 -5.57
N ILE A 94 -8.24 -3.22 -6.44
CA ILE A 94 -6.79 -3.33 -6.61
C ILE A 94 -6.06 -2.97 -5.31
N ILE A 95 -6.37 -1.81 -4.73
CA ILE A 95 -5.71 -1.32 -3.50
C ILE A 95 -5.94 -2.30 -2.35
N LEU A 96 -7.17 -2.78 -2.18
CA LEU A 96 -7.52 -3.73 -1.11
C LEU A 96 -6.78 -5.06 -1.28
N ASP A 97 -6.74 -5.62 -2.49
CA ASP A 97 -6.04 -6.86 -2.78
C ASP A 97 -4.54 -6.75 -2.51
N LYS A 98 -3.88 -5.69 -3.01
CA LYS A 98 -2.44 -5.49 -2.81
C LYS A 98 -2.08 -5.23 -1.36
N THR A 99 -2.88 -4.44 -0.64
CA THR A 99 -2.69 -4.21 0.80
C THR A 99 -2.78 -5.53 1.58
N ARG A 100 -3.76 -6.39 1.25
CA ARG A 100 -3.91 -7.71 1.88
C ARG A 100 -2.72 -8.63 1.59
N GLN A 101 -2.29 -8.71 0.33
CA GLN A 101 -1.15 -9.56 -0.05
C GLN A 101 0.15 -9.11 0.61
N MET A 102 0.42 -7.80 0.60
CA MET A 102 1.62 -7.21 1.19
C MET A 102 1.63 -7.39 2.71
N GLY A 103 0.51 -7.13 3.40
CA GLY A 103 0.40 -7.33 4.85
C GLY A 103 0.61 -8.78 5.26
N ASN A 104 0.05 -9.74 4.51
CA ASN A 104 0.30 -11.17 4.75
C ASN A 104 1.77 -11.53 4.51
N GLY A 105 2.35 -11.09 3.41
CA GLY A 105 3.74 -11.35 3.05
C GLY A 105 4.74 -10.83 4.08
N MET A 106 4.54 -9.61 4.58
CA MET A 106 5.36 -9.02 5.65
C MET A 106 5.39 -9.89 6.91
N THR A 107 4.27 -10.53 7.26
CA THR A 107 4.22 -11.40 8.47
C THR A 107 5.11 -12.63 8.38
N GLU A 108 5.55 -13.01 7.18
CA GLU A 108 6.50 -14.11 7.01
C GLU A 108 7.92 -13.76 7.47
N TYR A 109 8.23 -12.48 7.68
CA TYR A 109 9.57 -12.01 8.03
C TYR A 109 9.64 -11.35 9.41
N VAL A 110 8.50 -10.90 9.95
CA VAL A 110 8.42 -10.25 11.27
C VAL A 110 8.94 -11.16 12.38
N GLY A 111 10.04 -10.72 13.01
CA GLY A 111 10.71 -11.36 14.14
C GLY A 111 11.23 -12.79 13.88
N LYS A 112 11.49 -13.13 12.61
CA LYS A 112 12.18 -14.35 12.22
C LYS A 112 13.65 -14.05 11.90
N THR A 113 14.56 -14.45 12.79
CA THR A 113 16.01 -14.42 12.53
C THR A 113 16.35 -15.39 11.39
N GLY A 114 17.19 -14.98 10.44
CA GLY A 114 17.60 -15.83 9.32
C GLY A 114 16.54 -16.03 8.23
N SER A 115 15.46 -15.23 8.21
CA SER A 115 14.40 -15.35 7.20
C SER A 115 14.85 -14.95 5.79
N ILE A 116 15.94 -14.17 5.67
CA ILE A 116 16.52 -13.72 4.40
C ILE A 116 17.98 -14.19 4.31
N GLU A 117 18.18 -15.49 4.06
CA GLU A 117 19.52 -16.10 3.93
C GLU A 117 19.83 -16.60 2.52
N THR A 118 18.82 -16.73 1.65
CA THR A 118 18.99 -17.17 0.27
C THR A 118 18.56 -16.08 -0.70
N LEU A 119 19.06 -16.17 -1.95
CA LEU A 119 18.60 -15.29 -3.02
C LEU A 119 17.09 -15.43 -3.25
N ASP A 120 16.55 -16.64 -3.09
CA ASP A 120 15.12 -16.90 -3.24
C ASP A 120 14.30 -16.22 -2.14
N SER A 121 14.74 -16.29 -0.88
CA SER A 121 14.02 -15.62 0.21
C SER A 121 14.15 -14.10 0.16
N TYR A 122 15.28 -13.58 -0.35
CA TYR A 122 15.45 -12.17 -0.68
C TYR A 122 14.50 -11.71 -1.80
N ASN A 123 14.45 -12.46 -2.91
CA ASN A 123 13.56 -12.16 -4.03
C ASN A 123 12.09 -12.20 -3.60
N LEU A 124 11.71 -13.17 -2.76
CA LEU A 124 10.35 -13.27 -2.24
C LEU A 124 10.00 -12.10 -1.32
N TYR A 125 10.93 -11.67 -0.45
CA TYR A 125 10.72 -10.49 0.38
C TYR A 125 10.52 -9.24 -0.48
N CYS A 126 11.43 -9.01 -1.44
CA CYS A 126 11.33 -7.89 -2.38
C CYS A 126 10.04 -7.93 -3.21
N HIS A 127 9.56 -9.13 -3.57
CA HIS A 127 8.27 -9.27 -4.23
C HIS A 127 7.13 -8.74 -3.36
N TYR A 128 7.10 -9.08 -2.07
CA TYR A 128 6.04 -8.60 -1.18
C TYR A 128 6.09 -7.10 -0.95
N VAL A 129 7.28 -6.53 -0.67
CA VAL A 129 7.39 -5.12 -0.26
C VAL A 129 7.51 -4.13 -1.41
N ALA A 130 7.91 -4.58 -2.61
CA ALA A 130 8.06 -3.72 -3.79
C ALA A 130 7.35 -4.28 -5.04
N GLY A 131 7.50 -5.57 -5.34
CA GLY A 131 6.88 -6.17 -6.53
C GLY A 131 5.35 -6.04 -6.55
N LEU A 132 4.68 -6.19 -5.40
CA LEU A 132 3.24 -5.98 -5.28
C LEU A 132 2.83 -4.52 -5.49
N VAL A 133 3.70 -3.56 -5.16
CA VAL A 133 3.48 -2.14 -5.42
C VAL A 133 3.47 -1.90 -6.92
N ASP A 134 4.47 -2.42 -7.64
CA ASP A 134 4.60 -2.28 -9.09
C ASP A 134 3.42 -2.94 -9.82
N HIS A 135 3.00 -4.13 -9.37
CA HIS A 135 1.81 -4.80 -9.90
C HIS A 135 0.53 -3.98 -9.64
N GLY A 136 0.41 -3.38 -8.47
CA GLY A 136 -0.72 -2.52 -8.11
C GLY A 136 -0.77 -1.27 -8.99
N LEU A 137 0.34 -0.55 -9.12
CA LEU A 137 0.46 0.63 -9.98
C LEU A 137 0.11 0.27 -11.42
N SER A 138 0.72 -0.78 -11.98
CA SER A 138 0.45 -1.25 -13.35
C SER A 138 -1.04 -1.54 -13.56
N ALA A 139 -1.71 -2.15 -12.58
CA ALA A 139 -3.14 -2.39 -12.65
C ALA A 139 -3.95 -1.08 -12.59
N LEU A 140 -3.58 -0.11 -11.73
CA LEU A 140 -4.23 1.20 -11.69
C LEU A 140 -4.11 1.93 -13.04
N PHE A 141 -2.93 1.92 -13.66
CA PHE A 141 -2.68 2.48 -14.99
C PHE A 141 -3.52 1.81 -16.07
N ALA A 142 -3.51 0.47 -16.17
CA ALA A 142 -4.29 -0.26 -17.17
C ALA A 142 -5.80 0.04 -17.09
N HIS A 143 -6.32 0.33 -15.89
CA HIS A 143 -7.74 0.58 -15.67
C HIS A 143 -8.15 2.05 -15.78
N CYS A 144 -7.22 2.98 -16.03
CA CYS A 144 -7.56 4.41 -16.13
C CYS A 144 -8.18 4.83 -17.46
N GLY A 145 -8.11 3.98 -18.49
CA GLY A 145 -8.71 4.27 -19.79
C GLY A 145 -8.09 5.47 -20.51
N LEU A 146 -6.90 5.91 -20.08
CA LEU A 146 -6.09 6.94 -20.75
C LEU A 146 -5.12 6.35 -21.79
N GLU A 147 -5.14 5.03 -21.93
CA GLU A 147 -4.50 4.33 -23.04
C GLU A 147 -5.49 4.27 -24.21
N ASP A 148 -5.02 4.65 -25.39
CA ASP A 148 -5.82 4.63 -26.62
C ASP A 148 -6.06 3.18 -27.08
N VAL A 149 -7.28 2.86 -27.51
CA VAL A 149 -7.61 1.54 -28.07
C VAL A 149 -7.08 1.41 -29.51
N ASP A 150 -6.71 2.53 -30.13
CA ASP A 150 -6.15 2.58 -31.48
C ASP A 150 -4.66 2.96 -31.47
N ILE A 151 -3.80 2.03 -31.06
CA ILE A 151 -2.45 2.00 -31.66
C ILE A 151 -2.61 1.33 -33.02
N HIS A 152 -2.94 2.12 -34.04
CA HIS A 152 -2.75 1.67 -35.41
C HIS A 152 -1.27 1.31 -35.60
N VAL A 153 -1.03 0.01 -35.78
CA VAL A 153 0.22 -0.51 -36.32
C VAL A 153 0.37 0.10 -37.70
N HIS A 154 1.25 1.08 -37.83
CA HIS A 154 1.79 1.40 -39.14
C HIS A 154 2.83 0.32 -39.47
N GLU A 155 2.42 -0.57 -40.38
CA GLU A 155 3.27 -1.52 -41.11
C GLU A 155 4.51 -0.84 -41.73
#